data_AF-A0A5B8CBL0-F1
#
_entry.id   AF-A0A5B8CBL0-F1
#
_cell.length_a   1.000
_cell.length_b   1.000
_cell.length_c   1.000
_cell.angle_alpha   90.00
_cell.angle_beta   90.00
_cell.angle_gamma   90.00
#
_symmetry.space_group_name_H-M   'P 1'
#
loop_
_entity.id
_entity.type
_entity.pdbx_description
1 polymer ?
#
loop_
_entity_poly.entity_id
_entity_poly.type
_entity_poly.pdbx_seq_one_letter_code
_entity_poly.pdbx_strand_id
1 'polypeptide(L)' 'MSSSTGERQGDQIWLPGTVADRIRTSSTNQIPVMPFEVSAARVGVIIDRRLGRQTPMWIKKLAEATPHSS' A
#
# COMPACT_ATOMS: atom_id res chain seq x y z
N MET A 1 -19.75 9.98 19.32
CA MET A 1 -18.76 8.89 19.24
C MET A 1 -18.58 8.58 17.76
N SER A 2 -17.52 9.08 17.13
CA SER A 2 -17.33 8.96 15.67
C SER A 2 -16.70 7.62 15.34
N SER A 3 -17.50 6.69 14.84
CA SER A 3 -17.04 5.41 14.31
C SER A 3 -16.31 5.66 12.99
N SER A 4 -14.97 5.61 13.00
CA SER A 4 -14.19 5.48 11.76
C SER A 4 -14.39 4.08 11.21
N THR A 5 -15.47 3.90 10.44
CA THR A 5 -15.77 2.68 9.72
C THR A 5 -14.77 2.55 8.58
N GLY A 6 -13.69 1.80 8.79
CA GLY A 6 -12.79 1.41 7.71
C GLY A 6 -13.55 0.59 6.67
N GLU A 7 -13.46 1.00 5.40
CA GLU A 7 -14.07 0.24 4.30
C GLU A 7 -13.28 -1.05 4.06
N ARG A 8 -14.00 -2.15 3.82
CA ARG A 8 -13.42 -3.48 3.56
C ARG A 8 -13.46 -3.78 2.06
N GLN A 9 -12.31 -4.13 1.49
CA GLN A 9 -12.26 -4.82 0.20
C GLN A 9 -11.54 -6.16 0.41
N GLY A 10 -12.31 -7.26 0.38
CA GLY A 10 -11.86 -8.58 0.86
C GLY A 10 -11.64 -8.57 2.39
N ASP A 11 -10.60 -9.25 2.87
CA ASP A 11 -10.21 -9.31 4.29
C ASP A 11 -9.39 -8.09 4.77
N GLN A 12 -9.16 -7.09 3.90
CA GLN A 12 -8.35 -5.92 4.26
C GLN A 12 -9.20 -4.78 4.81
N ILE A 13 -8.91 -4.41 6.06
CA ILE A 13 -9.45 -3.23 6.73
C ILE A 13 -8.55 -2.04 6.41
N TRP A 14 -9.13 -1.01 5.81
CA TRP A 14 -8.43 0.22 5.49
C TRP A 14 -8.60 1.22 6.63
N LEU A 15 -7.51 1.47 7.38
CA LEU A 15 -7.49 2.51 8.39
C LEU A 15 -7.06 3.84 7.75
N PRO A 16 -7.72 4.96 8.11
CA PRO A 16 -7.36 6.28 7.60
C PRO A 16 -5.91 6.64 7.97
N GLY A 17 -5.19 7.27 7.04
CA GLY A 17 -3.79 7.68 7.23
C GLY A 17 -2.74 6.58 7.02
N THR A 18 -3.15 5.35 6.68
CA THR A 18 -2.21 4.29 6.33
C THR A 18 -1.58 4.50 4.95
N VAL A 19 -0.47 3.82 4.66
CA VAL A 19 0.15 3.79 3.33
C VAL A 19 -0.87 3.35 2.28
N ALA A 20 -1.68 2.35 2.62
CA ALA A 20 -2.76 1.87 1.80
C ALA A 20 -3.70 3.04 1.46
N ASP A 21 -4.27 3.71 2.46
CA ASP A 21 -5.19 4.84 2.27
C ASP A 21 -4.60 5.97 1.39
N ARG A 22 -3.29 6.27 1.55
CA ARG A 22 -2.57 7.22 0.68
C ARG A 22 -2.51 6.77 -0.78
N ILE A 23 -2.24 5.49 -1.03
CA ILE A 23 -2.20 4.93 -2.39
C ILE A 23 -3.58 4.96 -3.03
N ARG A 24 -4.64 4.75 -2.25
CA ARG A 24 -6.03 4.77 -2.73
C ARG A 24 -6.50 6.18 -3.10
N THR A 25 -6.17 7.16 -2.27
CA THR A 25 -6.63 8.56 -2.42
C THR A 25 -5.77 9.37 -3.40
N SER A 26 -4.58 8.88 -3.77
CA SER A 26 -3.72 9.56 -4.74
C SER A 26 -4.25 9.39 -6.17
N SER A 27 -4.84 10.46 -6.70
CA SER A 27 -5.30 10.58 -8.10
C SER A 27 -4.15 10.82 -9.10
N THR A 28 -2.96 11.13 -8.59
CA THR A 28 -1.77 11.53 -9.37
C THR A 28 -0.69 10.46 -9.26
N ASN A 29 0.19 10.37 -10.27
CA ASN A 29 1.29 9.39 -10.31
C ASN A 29 2.42 9.64 -9.27
N GLN A 30 2.18 10.51 -8.30
CA GLN A 30 3.12 10.90 -7.23
C GLN A 30 2.45 10.65 -5.88
N ILE A 31 2.60 9.42 -5.40
CA ILE A 31 2.16 9.04 -4.05
C ILE A 31 3.29 9.44 -3.10
N PRO A 32 3.06 10.29 -2.08
CA PRO A 32 4.09 10.62 -1.09
C PRO A 32 4.37 9.37 -0.24
N VAL A 33 5.36 8.60 -0.68
CA VAL A 33 5.83 7.37 -0.04
C VAL A 33 7.31 7.51 0.31
N MET A 34 7.66 6.97 1.46
CA MET A 34 9.03 6.96 1.95
C MET A 34 9.83 5.83 1.27
N PRO A 35 11.15 5.97 1.06
CA PRO A 35 11.98 4.92 0.47
C PRO A 35 11.88 3.55 1.17
N PHE A 36 11.69 3.54 2.49
CA PHE A 36 11.53 2.31 3.26
C PHE A 36 10.19 1.60 2.97
N GLU A 37 9.12 2.34 2.69
CA GLU A 37 7.78 1.80 2.38
C GLU A 37 7.80 1.07 1.04
N VAL A 38 8.47 1.66 0.04
CA VAL A 38 8.71 1.04 -1.27
C VAL A 38 9.56 -0.22 -1.13
N SER A 39 10.62 -0.16 -0.31
CA SER A 39 11.50 -1.30 -0.07
C SER A 39 10.77 -2.45 0.62
N ALA A 40 9.96 -2.16 1.64
CA ALA A 40 9.14 -3.15 2.33
C ALA A 40 8.10 -3.79 1.37
N ALA A 41 7.47 -2.99 0.51
CA ALA A 41 6.53 -3.50 -0.48
C ALA A 41 7.18 -4.45 -1.49
N ARG A 42 8.39 -4.12 -1.99
CA ARG A 42 9.17 -5.00 -2.87
C ARG A 42 9.50 -6.33 -2.21
N VAL A 43 9.90 -6.31 -0.93
CA VAL A 43 10.13 -7.54 -0.15
C VAL A 43 8.84 -8.35 -0.03
N GLY A 44 7.71 -7.70 0.27
CA GLY A 44 6.39 -8.33 0.32
C GLY A 44 6.02 -9.06 -0.97
N VAL A 45 6.18 -8.40 -2.13
CA VAL A 45 5.97 -9.01 -3.45
C VAL A 45 6.82 -10.27 -3.64
N ILE A 46 8.10 -10.21 -3.28
CA ILE A 46 9.02 -11.36 -3.42
C ILE A 46 8.59 -12.52 -2.52
N ILE A 47 8.23 -12.23 -1.26
CA ILE A 47 7.79 -13.24 -0.30
C ILE A 47 6.50 -13.91 -0.77
N ASP A 48 5.49 -13.13 -1.16
CA ASP A 48 4.22 -13.66 -1.64
C ASP A 48 4.42 -14.55 -2.87
N ARG A 49 5.25 -14.11 -3.83
CA ARG A 49 5.59 -14.91 -5.00
C ARG A 49 6.26 -16.24 -4.63
N ARG A 50 7.19 -16.22 -3.66
CA ARG A 50 7.87 -17.43 -3.16
C ARG A 50 6.92 -18.37 -2.42
N LEU A 51 5.93 -17.83 -1.72
CA LEU A 51 4.93 -18.59 -0.98
C LEU A 51 3.72 -19.01 -1.83
N GLY A 52 3.67 -18.66 -3.12
CA GLY A 52 2.52 -18.91 -3.99
C GLY A 52 1.26 -18.12 -3.59
N ARG A 53 1.43 -17.03 -2.84
CA ARG A 53 0.33 -16.15 -2.41
C ARG A 53 0.10 -15.05 -3.44
N GLN A 54 -1.13 -14.59 -3.55
CA GLN A 54 -1.42 -13.38 -4.32
C GLN A 54 -1.02 -12.14 -3.53
N THR A 55 -0.14 -11.32 -4.11
CA THR A 55 0.14 -10.00 -3.56
C THR A 55 -1.02 -9.04 -3.82
N PRO A 56 -1.52 -8.34 -2.78
CA PRO A 56 -2.53 -7.30 -2.91
C PRO A 56 -2.12 -6.20 -3.90
N MET A 57 -3.09 -5.69 -4.66
CA MET A 57 -2.82 -4.71 -5.72
C MET A 57 -2.16 -3.42 -5.20
N TRP A 58 -2.53 -2.96 -4.00
CA TRP A 58 -1.95 -1.76 -3.41
C TRP A 58 -0.47 -1.94 -3.05
N ILE A 59 -0.05 -3.16 -2.66
CA ILE A 59 1.37 -3.47 -2.40
C ILE A 59 2.15 -3.46 -3.71
N LYS A 60 1.58 -3.98 -4.80
CA LYS A 60 2.20 -3.93 -6.14
C LYS A 60 2.41 -2.47 -6.58
N LYS A 61 1.37 -1.63 -6.45
CA LYS A 61 1.45 -0.20 -6.73
C LYS A 61 2.51 0.51 -5.88
N LEU A 62 2.61 0.16 -4.59
CA LEU A 62 3.62 0.71 -3.69
C LEU A 62 5.05 0.29 -4.08
N ALA A 63 5.24 -0.94 -4.51
CA ALA A 63 6.56 -1.47 -4.91
C ALA A 63 7.10 -0.80 -6.19
N GLU A 64 6.19 -0.36 -7.06
CA GLU A 64 6.46 0.34 -8.32
C GLU A 64 6.53 1.88 -8.15
N ALA A 65 6.16 2.41 -6.99
CA ALA A 65 6.17 3.84 -6.74
C ALA A 65 7.59 4.42 -6.74
N THR A 66 7.74 5.65 -7.25
CA THR A 66 8.97 6.43 -7.12
C THR A 66 8.94 7.17 -5.78
N PRO A 67 9.84 6.85 -4.83
CA PRO A 67 9.85 7.55 -3.55
C PRO A 67 10.19 9.03 -3.76
N HIS A 68 9.47 9.90 -3.08
CA HIS A 68 9.78 11.32 -3.09
C HIS A 68 11.05 11.51 -2.26
N SER A 69 12.17 11.79 -2.93
CA SER A 69 13.40 12.20 -2.24
C SER A 69 13.18 13.64 -1.80
N SER A 70 12.90 13.85 -0.51
CA SER A 70 12.92 15.17 0.11
C SER A 70 14.33 15.74 0.12
#